data_AF-A0A956XLM7-F1
#
_entry.id   AF-A0A956XLM7-F1
#
_cell.length_a   1.000
_cell.length_b   1.000
_cell.length_c   1.000
_cell.angle_alpha   90.00
_cell.angle_beta   90.00
_cell.angle_gamma   90.00
#
_symmetry.space_group_name_H-M   'P 1'
#
loop_
_entity.id
_entity.type
_entity.pdbx_description
1 polymer ?
#
loop_
_entity_poly.entity_id
_entity_poly.type
_entity_poly.pdbx_seq_one_letter_code
_entity_poly.pdbx_strand_id
1 'polypeptide(L)'
;MTDDSDIKKPDLPVEDASILDEVDDGSLALQNERLNAEIKRRTDQISAINIVAATVSHSLDLNLTLNTALDAVRSAVGAEAAGISLIDQNANELILRAQAGWLNDFVVTNPMRIPLGEGMSGQVIGNDEVLVH
;
A
#
# COMPACT_ATOMS: atom_id res chain seq x y z
N MET A 1 -9.78 -49.10 -63.17
CA MET A 1 -8.78 -48.22 -62.55
C MET A 1 -9.21 -48.05 -61.10
N THR A 2 -8.44 -48.39 -60.05
CA THR A 2 -7.12 -47.85 -59.59
C THR A 2 -7.14 -46.34 -59.36
N ASP A 3 -6.59 -45.78 -58.26
CA ASP A 3 -5.85 -46.32 -57.08
C ASP A 3 -6.67 -46.12 -55.76
N ASP A 4 -6.46 -46.74 -54.58
CA ASP A 4 -5.29 -47.26 -53.82
C ASP A 4 -4.58 -46.22 -52.90
N SER A 5 -3.85 -46.67 -51.86
CA SER A 5 -3.10 -45.95 -50.80
C SER A 5 -3.81 -45.51 -49.47
N ASP A 6 -4.18 -46.52 -48.65
CA ASP A 6 -3.66 -46.87 -47.28
C ASP A 6 -3.27 -45.80 -46.19
N ILE A 7 -3.09 -46.28 -44.92
CA ILE A 7 -2.48 -45.66 -43.70
C ILE A 7 -3.43 -44.72 -42.88
N LYS A 8 -3.65 -44.80 -41.54
CA LYS A 8 -3.16 -45.65 -40.40
C LYS A 8 -4.19 -45.72 -39.22
N LYS A 9 -3.94 -46.58 -38.23
CA LYS A 9 -4.50 -46.65 -36.83
C LYS A 9 -3.34 -46.83 -35.81
N PRO A 10 -3.48 -46.85 -34.45
CA PRO A 10 -4.64 -47.04 -33.55
C PRO A 10 -4.82 -45.84 -32.56
N ASP A 11 -5.18 -45.85 -31.25
CA ASP A 11 -5.43 -46.89 -30.20
C ASP A 11 -6.31 -46.42 -29.00
N LEU A 12 -6.27 -47.12 -27.86
CA LEU A 12 -7.12 -47.08 -26.62
C LEU A 12 -6.25 -46.94 -25.31
N PRO A 13 -6.72 -47.01 -24.01
CA PRO A 13 -7.98 -47.55 -23.43
C PRO A 13 -8.64 -46.69 -22.30
N VAL A 14 -9.37 -47.35 -21.36
CA VAL A 14 -10.29 -46.76 -20.35
C VAL A 14 -9.95 -47.22 -18.91
N GLU A 15 -10.94 -47.61 -18.08
CA GLU A 15 -10.82 -48.02 -16.65
C GLU A 15 -10.51 -46.85 -15.67
N ASP A 16 -10.91 -46.77 -14.39
CA ASP A 16 -11.87 -47.52 -13.52
C ASP A 16 -12.29 -46.56 -12.34
N ALA A 17 -13.53 -46.49 -11.83
CA ALA A 17 -14.34 -47.41 -10.98
C ALA A 17 -14.30 -47.15 -9.43
N SER A 18 -15.30 -46.39 -8.96
CA SER A 18 -15.97 -46.36 -7.62
C SER A 18 -15.32 -46.97 -6.34
N ILE A 19 -15.13 -46.15 -5.30
CA ILE A 19 -15.30 -46.46 -3.85
C ILE A 19 -15.78 -45.19 -3.10
N LEU A 20 -16.45 -45.35 -1.95
CA LEU A 20 -16.66 -44.41 -0.81
C LEU A 20 -18.10 -43.94 -0.51
N ASP A 21 -18.93 -44.85 0.02
CA ASP A 21 -19.66 -44.58 1.27
C ASP A 21 -18.65 -44.63 2.45
N GLU A 22 -18.84 -44.02 3.61
CA GLU A 22 -19.96 -43.23 4.14
C GLU A 22 -19.36 -41.96 4.77
N VAL A 23 -19.75 -40.77 4.29
CA VAL A 23 -19.25 -39.49 4.78
C VAL A 23 -20.30 -38.84 5.67
N ASP A 24 -19.93 -38.51 6.91
CA ASP A 24 -20.75 -37.64 7.77
C ASP A 24 -20.67 -36.20 7.26
N ASP A 25 -21.52 -35.90 6.28
CA ASP A 25 -21.65 -34.57 5.66
C ASP A 25 -21.87 -33.45 6.69
N GLY A 26 -22.55 -33.75 7.81
CA GLY A 26 -22.79 -32.79 8.89
C GLY A 26 -21.51 -32.44 9.65
N SER A 27 -20.73 -33.47 10.03
CA SER A 27 -19.42 -33.28 10.67
C SER A 27 -18.41 -32.61 9.73
N LEU A 28 -18.36 -33.02 8.45
CA LEU A 28 -17.49 -32.37 7.47
C LEU A 28 -17.89 -30.92 7.18
N ALA A 29 -19.19 -30.60 7.10
CA ALA A 29 -19.65 -29.22 6.95
C ALA A 29 -19.18 -28.34 8.13
N LEU A 30 -19.43 -28.78 9.37
CA LEU A 30 -19.00 -28.06 10.58
C LEU A 30 -17.47 -27.94 10.68
N GLN A 31 -16.71 -28.93 10.21
CA GLN A 31 -15.25 -28.86 10.19
C GLN A 31 -14.74 -27.91 9.09
N ASN A 32 -15.36 -27.90 7.91
CA ASN A 32 -15.07 -26.93 6.85
C ASN A 32 -15.39 -25.49 7.29
N GLU A 33 -16.52 -25.24 7.95
CA GLU A 33 -16.85 -23.91 8.50
C GLU A 33 -15.79 -23.42 9.49
N ARG A 34 -15.35 -24.29 10.42
CA ARG A 34 -14.30 -23.96 11.40
C ARG A 34 -12.94 -23.70 10.75
N LEU A 35 -12.57 -24.50 9.76
CA LEU A 35 -11.33 -24.30 9.00
C LEU A 35 -11.38 -22.99 8.20
N ASN A 36 -12.49 -22.71 7.52
CA ASN A 36 -12.71 -21.45 6.79
C ASN A 36 -12.67 -20.23 7.72
N ALA A 37 -13.22 -20.34 8.94
CA ALA A 37 -13.18 -19.27 9.94
C ALA A 37 -11.76 -19.00 10.46
N GLU A 38 -10.95 -20.03 10.73
CA GLU A 38 -9.54 -19.87 11.16
C GLU A 38 -8.65 -19.42 9.99
N ILE A 39 -8.90 -19.89 8.75
CA ILE A 39 -8.23 -19.38 7.53
C ILE A 39 -8.53 -17.89 7.38
N LYS A 40 -9.81 -17.48 7.42
CA LYS A 40 -10.19 -16.07 7.33
C LYS A 40 -9.52 -15.24 8.44
N ARG A 41 -9.59 -15.69 9.69
CA ARG A 41 -8.94 -15.03 10.83
C ARG A 41 -7.44 -14.85 10.62
N ARG A 42 -6.74 -15.82 10.03
CA ARG A 42 -5.31 -15.70 9.66
C ARG A 42 -5.10 -14.75 8.50
N THR A 43 -5.95 -14.76 7.48
CA THR A 43 -5.94 -13.77 6.40
C THR A 43 -6.13 -12.36 6.94
N ASP A 44 -7.11 -12.13 7.82
CA ASP A 44 -7.37 -10.83 8.46
C ASP A 44 -6.15 -10.37 9.30
N GLN A 45 -5.50 -11.29 10.03
CA GLN A 45 -4.26 -11.00 10.79
C GLN A 45 -3.07 -10.66 9.88
N ILE A 46 -2.86 -11.42 8.80
CA ILE A 46 -1.80 -11.17 7.82
C ILE A 46 -2.06 -9.85 7.07
N SER A 47 -3.32 -9.54 6.74
CA SER A 47 -3.73 -8.26 6.17
C SER A 47 -3.42 -7.10 7.14
N ALA A 48 -3.72 -7.23 8.43
CA ALA A 48 -3.39 -6.21 9.42
C ALA A 48 -1.86 -6.00 9.55
N ILE A 49 -1.08 -7.09 9.58
CA ILE A 49 0.39 -7.03 9.58
C ILE A 49 0.91 -6.36 8.30
N ASN A 50 0.36 -6.70 7.13
CA ASN A 50 0.72 -6.10 5.85
C ASN A 50 0.35 -4.61 5.79
N ILE A 51 -0.76 -4.18 6.37
CA ILE A 51 -1.16 -2.76 6.46
C ILE A 51 -0.17 -1.99 7.36
N VAL A 52 0.20 -2.54 8.51
CA VAL A 52 1.19 -1.92 9.41
C VAL A 52 2.58 -1.86 8.75
N ALA A 53 3.03 -2.97 8.16
CA ALA A 53 4.30 -3.02 7.43
C ALA A 53 4.32 -2.06 6.24
N ALA A 54 3.24 -2.00 5.45
CA ALA A 54 3.10 -1.05 4.37
C ALA A 54 3.10 0.40 4.88
N THR A 55 2.46 0.69 6.01
CA THR A 55 2.48 2.04 6.62
C THR A 55 3.90 2.45 7.00
N VAL A 56 4.68 1.53 7.58
CA VAL A 56 6.10 1.75 7.92
C VAL A 56 6.97 1.92 6.65
N SER A 57 6.80 1.05 5.64
CA SER A 57 7.59 1.10 4.41
C SER A 57 7.26 2.32 3.53
N HIS A 58 5.98 2.68 3.38
CA HIS A 58 5.60 3.92 2.70
C HIS A 58 6.16 5.15 3.41
N SER A 59 6.28 5.13 4.74
CA SER A 59 6.92 6.24 5.46
C SER A 59 8.41 6.38 5.13
N LEU A 60 9.12 5.29 4.80
CA LEU A 60 10.55 5.34 4.47
C LEU A 60 10.79 5.87 3.06
N ASP A 61 10.01 5.41 2.07
CA ASP A 61 10.05 5.94 0.70
C ASP A 61 9.58 7.40 0.66
N LEU A 62 8.42 7.72 1.25
CA LEU A 62 7.87 9.06 1.28
C LEU A 62 8.86 10.08 1.87
N ASN A 63 9.58 9.72 2.94
CA ASN A 63 10.61 10.59 3.51
C ASN A 63 11.77 10.82 2.52
N LEU A 64 12.25 9.79 1.81
CA LEU A 64 13.30 9.93 0.79
C LEU A 64 12.83 10.76 -0.41
N THR A 65 11.63 10.47 -0.91
CA THR A 65 10.99 11.15 -2.04
C THR A 65 10.75 12.64 -1.73
N LEU A 66 10.24 12.98 -0.53
CA LEU A 66 10.04 14.37 -0.12
C LEU A 66 11.34 15.16 0.01
N ASN A 67 12.39 14.60 0.62
CA ASN A 67 13.67 15.31 0.72
C ASN A 67 14.33 15.48 -0.66
N THR A 68 14.25 14.46 -1.53
CA THR A 68 14.78 14.54 -2.91
C THR A 68 14.06 15.62 -3.73
N ALA A 69 12.73 15.69 -3.64
CA ALA A 69 11.94 16.74 -4.28
C ALA A 69 12.25 18.13 -3.72
N LEU A 70 12.41 18.23 -2.39
CA LEU A 70 12.72 19.48 -1.70
C LEU A 70 14.08 20.06 -2.12
N ASP A 71 15.13 19.24 -2.15
CA ASP A 71 16.47 19.70 -2.57
C ASP A 71 16.49 20.14 -4.04
N ALA A 72 15.75 19.45 -4.92
CA ALA A 72 15.59 19.84 -6.31
C ALA A 72 14.88 21.20 -6.45
N VAL A 73 13.74 21.39 -5.78
CA VAL A 73 12.97 22.66 -5.81
C VAL A 73 13.77 23.80 -5.18
N ARG A 74 14.37 23.57 -4.00
CA ARG A 74 15.21 24.57 -3.31
C ARG A 74 16.37 25.03 -4.19
N SER A 75 17.03 24.09 -4.88
CA SER A 75 18.14 24.41 -5.80
C SER A 75 17.67 25.15 -7.06
N ALA A 76 16.50 24.83 -7.60
CA ALA A 76 15.94 25.49 -8.78
C ALA A 76 15.42 26.91 -8.48
N VAL A 77 14.89 27.15 -7.27
CA VAL A 77 14.40 28.47 -6.81
C VAL A 77 15.54 29.33 -6.25
N GLY A 78 16.65 28.72 -5.82
CA GLY A 78 17.75 29.42 -5.16
C GLY A 78 17.48 29.81 -3.70
N ALA A 79 16.54 29.12 -3.04
CA ALA A 79 16.11 29.46 -1.68
C ALA A 79 17.16 29.03 -0.62
N GLU A 80 17.43 29.88 0.36
CA GLU A 80 18.37 29.57 1.46
C GLU A 80 17.91 28.36 2.27
N ALA A 81 16.63 28.34 2.64
CA ALA A 81 15.98 27.23 3.35
C ALA A 81 14.57 26.98 2.79
N ALA A 82 14.08 25.75 2.93
CA ALA A 82 12.77 25.31 2.47
C ALA A 82 12.30 24.07 3.24
N GLY A 83 11.00 23.76 3.18
CA GLY A 83 10.44 22.56 3.78
C GLY A 83 9.13 22.12 3.12
N ILE A 84 8.75 20.85 3.30
CA ILE A 84 7.46 20.31 2.84
C ILE A 84 6.67 19.84 4.05
N SER A 85 5.43 20.30 4.18
CA SER A 85 4.48 19.84 5.19
C SER A 85 3.36 19.02 4.56
N LEU A 86 2.87 18.02 5.28
CA LEU A 86 1.71 17.21 4.90
C LEU A 86 0.55 17.45 5.88
N ILE A 87 -0.69 17.27 5.39
CA ILE A 87 -1.90 17.40 6.19
C ILE A 87 -2.15 16.12 6.99
N ASP A 88 -2.26 16.24 8.31
CA ASP A 88 -2.84 15.23 9.21
C ASP A 88 -4.32 15.57 9.44
N GLN A 89 -5.19 14.89 8.70
CA GLN A 89 -6.65 15.06 8.78
C GLN A 89 -7.23 14.61 10.13
N ASN A 90 -6.54 13.75 10.89
CA ASN A 90 -7.02 13.28 12.19
C ASN A 90 -6.70 14.27 13.31
N ALA A 91 -5.55 14.95 13.21
CA ALA A 91 -5.17 16.03 14.13
C ALA A 91 -5.72 17.41 13.74
N ASN A 92 -6.18 17.59 12.49
CA ASN A 92 -6.51 18.89 11.89
C ASN A 92 -5.30 19.85 11.87
N GLU A 93 -4.12 19.31 11.52
CA GLU A 93 -2.84 20.00 11.53
C GLU A 93 -2.04 19.75 10.24
N LEU A 94 -1.15 20.68 9.90
CA LEU A 94 0.03 20.42 9.08
C LEU A 94 1.17 19.90 9.93
N ILE A 95 1.91 18.92 9.41
CA ILE A 95 3.14 18.39 10.00
C ILE A 95 4.27 18.56 9.00
N LEU A 96 5.39 19.15 9.42
CA LEU A 96 6.60 19.23 8.59
C LEU A 96 7.22 17.84 8.41
N ARG A 97 7.56 17.47 7.16
CA ARG A 97 8.00 16.11 6.79
C ARG A 97 9.31 16.05 6.01
N ALA A 98 9.76 17.16 5.44
CA ALA A 98 11.10 17.33 4.87
C ALA A 98 11.57 18.77 5.13
N GLN A 99 12.88 18.95 5.31
CA GLN A 99 13.48 20.27 5.50
C GLN A 99 14.89 20.36 4.89
N ALA A 100 15.26 21.54 4.43
CA ALA A 100 16.61 21.86 3.95
C ALA A 100 16.98 23.30 4.35
N GLY A 101 18.23 23.53 4.75
CA GLY A 101 18.78 24.86 5.06
C GLY A 101 18.53 25.43 6.47
N TRP A 102 17.66 24.83 7.29
CA TRP A 102 17.49 25.23 8.69
C TRP A 102 18.52 24.57 9.62
N LEU A 103 18.97 25.30 10.65
CA LEU A 103 19.89 24.83 11.68
C LEU A 103 19.25 23.89 12.70
N ASN A 104 17.95 24.09 12.98
CA ASN A 104 17.18 23.25 13.89
C ASN A 104 16.49 22.13 13.09
N ASP A 105 16.40 20.94 13.67
CA ASP A 105 15.61 19.83 13.13
C ASP A 105 14.16 19.92 13.61
N PHE A 106 13.30 20.37 12.70
CA PHE A 106 11.86 20.50 12.87
C PHE A 106 11.06 19.30 12.32
N VAL A 107 11.72 18.20 11.94
CA VAL A 107 11.08 16.99 11.40
C VAL A 107 11.14 15.82 12.38
N VAL A 108 12.28 15.61 13.06
CA VAL A 108 12.47 14.48 13.99
C VAL A 108 12.66 14.95 15.44
N THR A 109 13.58 15.88 15.69
CA THR A 109 14.00 16.28 17.04
C THR A 109 12.99 17.20 17.73
N ASN A 110 12.43 18.18 17.01
CA ASN A 110 11.36 19.05 17.51
C ASN A 110 10.28 19.23 16.43
N PRO A 111 9.42 18.22 16.20
CA PRO A 111 8.48 18.20 15.06
C PRO A 111 7.58 19.44 15.00
N MET A 112 7.68 20.20 13.92
CA MET A 112 6.82 21.37 13.68
C MET A 112 5.43 20.91 13.24
N ARG A 113 4.42 21.29 14.02
CA ARG A 113 3.00 21.13 13.71
C ARG A 113 2.32 22.51 13.74
N ILE A 114 1.38 22.75 12.82
CA ILE A 114 0.65 24.01 12.66
C ILE A 114 -0.84 23.68 12.45
N PRO A 115 -1.80 24.28 13.19
CA PRO A 115 -3.22 24.04 12.94
C PRO A 115 -3.65 24.38 11.51
N LEU A 116 -4.57 23.62 10.93
CA LEU A 116 -5.11 23.95 9.61
C LEU A 116 -5.83 25.31 9.63
N GLY A 117 -5.49 26.17 8.67
CA GLY A 117 -5.93 27.57 8.61
C GLY A 117 -4.95 28.57 9.26
N GLU A 118 -3.92 28.11 10.00
CA GLU A 118 -2.92 28.99 10.62
C GLU A 118 -1.62 29.12 9.79
N GLY A 119 -0.91 30.24 9.99
CA GLY A 119 0.32 30.57 9.29
C GLY A 119 0.13 30.81 7.78
N MET A 120 1.25 30.88 7.05
CA MET A 120 1.20 31.05 5.58
C MET A 120 0.69 29.76 4.89
N SER A 121 1.12 28.59 5.35
CA SER A 121 0.69 27.30 4.78
C SER A 121 -0.80 27.03 4.97
N GLY A 122 -1.42 27.50 6.07
CA GLY A 122 -2.87 27.44 6.27
C GLY A 122 -3.64 28.34 5.30
N GLN A 123 -3.11 29.51 4.96
CA GLN A 123 -3.72 30.42 3.96
C GLN A 123 -3.66 29.82 2.53
N VAL A 124 -2.53 29.22 2.16
CA VAL A 124 -2.39 28.51 0.86
C VAL A 124 -3.44 27.40 0.75
N ILE A 125 -3.65 26.60 1.80
CA ILE A 125 -4.65 25.52 1.82
C ILE A 125 -6.09 26.04 1.84
N GLY A 126 -6.35 27.19 2.49
CA GLY A 126 -7.68 27.79 2.52
C GLY A 126 -8.13 28.39 1.18
N ASN A 127 -7.18 28.84 0.36
CA ASN A 127 -7.45 29.56 -0.89
C ASN A 127 -7.12 28.78 -2.17
N ASP A 128 -6.29 27.72 -2.08
CA ASP A 128 -5.66 27.03 -3.22
C ASP A 128 -4.79 27.95 -4.11
N GLU A 129 -4.22 29.01 -3.51
CA GLU A 129 -3.40 30.03 -4.17
C GLU A 129 -1.96 30.05 -3.64
N VAL A 130 -0.99 30.28 -4.53
CA VAL A 130 0.43 30.39 -4.16
C VAL A 130 0.71 31.73 -3.48
N LEU A 131 0.96 31.70 -2.17
CA LEU A 131 1.32 32.88 -1.38
C LEU A 131 2.83 33.19 -1.49
N VAL A 132 3.14 34.45 -1.82
CA VAL A 132 4.50 35.03 -1.82
C VAL A 132 4.46 36.36 -1.06
N HIS A 133 5.49 36.65 -0.28
CA HIS A 133 5.65 37.86 0.53
C HIS A 133 7.06 38.44 0.39
#